data_AF-A0A0N4VXZ1-F1
#
_entry.id   AF-A0A0N4VXZ1-F1
#
_cell.length_a   1.000
_cell.length_b   1.000
_cell.length_c   1.000
_cell.angle_alpha   90.00
_cell.angle_beta   90.00
_cell.angle_gamma   90.00
#
_symmetry.space_group_name_H-M   'P 1'
#
loop_
_entity.id
_entity.type
_entity.pdbx_description
1 polymer ?
#
loop_
_entity_poly.entity_id
_entity_poly.type
_entity_poly.pdbx_seq_one_letter_code
_entity_poly.pdbx_strand_id
1 'polypeptide(L)'
;LAIPDTMCSPPGGGGYECPGEMVNFKFVGKQGNFSVCMRLNLNAKAEGFYGMFNDFGASVFTVYLAASEEGWVYVLYDCMDSLPSHLAFIYFLTLIFFLAWLVKVNVLENVFIAVITETFAEIRVQFSEMWQKKDMTSSKKTKMAGV
;
A
#
# COMPACT_ATOMS: atom_id res chain seq x y z
N LEU A 1 -6.88 22.72 16.91
CA LEU A 1 -5.59 22.63 16.22
C LEU A 1 -4.53 22.42 17.31
N ALA A 2 -4.09 21.18 17.48
CA ALA A 2 -2.95 20.86 18.35
C ALA A 2 -1.68 20.88 17.48
N ILE A 3 -0.51 20.94 18.09
CA ILE A 3 0.76 20.83 17.36
C ILE A 3 1.43 19.54 17.83
N PRO A 4 1.58 18.51 16.97
CA PRO A 4 1.05 18.39 15.60
C PRO A 4 -0.48 18.21 15.55
N ASP A 5 -1.08 18.43 14.38
CA ASP A 5 -2.51 18.17 14.15
C ASP A 5 -2.83 16.69 14.36
N THR A 6 -3.90 16.42 15.09
CA THR A 6 -4.37 15.06 15.42
C THR A 6 -5.89 15.03 15.30
N MET A 7 -6.42 13.91 14.80
CA MET A 7 -7.85 13.65 14.77
C MET A 7 -8.33 13.26 16.16
N CYS A 8 -9.63 13.36 16.39
CA CYS A 8 -10.19 13.08 17.70
C CYS A 8 -11.56 12.42 17.58
N SER A 9 -11.90 11.64 18.59
CA SER A 9 -13.21 11.01 18.74
C SER A 9 -13.99 11.67 19.89
N PRO A 10 -15.31 11.84 19.77
CA PRO A 10 -16.14 12.23 20.90
C PRO A 10 -16.04 11.18 22.03
N PRO A 11 -16.30 11.58 23.29
CA PRO A 11 -16.14 10.69 24.44
C PRO A 11 -16.98 9.42 24.27
N GLY A 12 -16.33 8.25 24.42
CA GLY A 12 -16.94 6.94 24.19
C GLY A 12 -16.98 6.46 22.74
N GLY A 13 -16.38 7.19 21.80
CA GLY A 13 -16.25 6.80 20.38
C GLY A 13 -15.14 5.77 20.10
N GLY A 14 -14.30 5.45 21.10
CA GLY A 14 -13.26 4.43 21.02
C GLY A 14 -11.97 4.83 20.29
N GLY A 15 -11.89 6.06 19.79
CA GLY A 15 -10.69 6.67 19.24
C GLY A 15 -9.94 7.54 20.26
N TYR A 16 -9.10 8.43 19.78
CA TYR A 16 -8.32 9.35 20.60
C TYR A 16 -9.23 10.39 21.27
N GLU A 17 -9.24 10.40 22.60
CA GLU A 17 -9.91 11.42 23.40
C GLU A 17 -8.90 12.53 23.74
N CYS A 18 -9.24 13.77 23.41
CA CYS A 18 -8.36 14.90 23.74
C CYS A 18 -8.20 15.03 25.26
N PRO A 19 -6.98 15.21 25.78
CA PRO A 19 -6.74 15.36 27.21
C PRO A 19 -7.45 16.62 27.71
N GLY A 20 -8.48 16.43 28.54
CA GLY A 20 -9.22 17.49 29.21
C GLY A 20 -8.48 18.06 30.41
N GLU A 21 -7.18 18.31 30.31
CA GLU A 21 -6.48 18.98 31.39
C GLU A 21 -7.01 20.42 31.50
N MET A 22 -7.51 20.68 32.70
CA MET A 22 -8.29 21.84 33.13
C MET A 22 -7.40 23.07 33.28
N VAL A 23 -6.56 23.36 32.30
CA VAL A 23 -5.81 24.62 32.27
C VAL A 23 -6.74 25.65 31.64
N ASN A 24 -7.38 26.45 32.48
CA ASN A 24 -8.06 27.68 32.05
C ASN A 24 -7.02 28.63 31.44
N PHE A 25 -6.71 28.45 30.16
CA PHE A 25 -5.81 29.36 29.47
C PHE A 25 -6.60 30.55 28.93
N LYS A 26 -6.44 31.71 29.56
CA LYS A 26 -7.04 32.97 29.13
C LYS A 26 -6.24 33.56 27.96
N PHE A 27 -6.46 33.06 26.75
CA PHE A 27 -6.17 33.83 25.54
C PHE A 27 -7.48 34.46 25.06
N VAL A 28 -7.56 35.80 25.15
CA VAL A 28 -8.64 36.65 24.60
C VAL A 28 -10.07 36.20 24.96
N GLY A 29 -10.41 36.25 26.26
CA GLY A 29 -11.81 36.43 26.70
C GLY A 29 -12.80 35.26 26.50
N LYS A 30 -12.38 34.05 26.13
CA LYS A 30 -13.25 32.85 26.11
C LYS A 30 -12.83 31.86 27.19
N GLN A 31 -13.78 31.46 28.03
CA GLN A 31 -13.64 30.37 29.00
C GLN A 31 -14.05 29.05 28.31
N GLY A 32 -13.12 28.11 28.19
CA GLY A 32 -13.36 26.80 27.57
C GLY A 32 -12.18 25.86 27.80
N ASN A 33 -12.39 24.56 27.61
CA ASN A 33 -11.32 23.56 27.67
C ASN A 33 -10.27 23.83 26.59
N PHE A 34 -8.99 23.62 26.90
CA PHE A 34 -7.86 23.86 25.98
C PHE A 34 -7.97 23.06 24.67
N SER A 35 -8.58 21.89 24.71
CA SER A 35 -8.84 21.03 23.57
C SER A 35 -10.29 20.53 23.61
N VAL A 36 -11.03 20.75 22.51
CA VAL A 36 -12.39 20.24 22.32
C VAL A 36 -12.41 19.56 20.96
N CYS A 37 -12.90 18.33 20.93
CA CYS A 37 -13.12 17.63 19.67
C CYS A 37 -14.32 18.24 18.95
N MET A 38 -14.09 18.78 17.76
CA MET A 38 -15.13 19.41 16.93
C MET A 38 -15.01 18.94 15.49
N ARG A 39 -16.15 18.87 14.80
CA ARG A 39 -16.17 18.63 13.35
C ARG A 39 -15.74 19.91 12.64
N LEU A 40 -14.60 19.86 11.98
CA LEU A 40 -14.19 20.91 11.05
C LEU A 40 -14.93 20.68 9.71
N ASN A 41 -15.34 21.77 9.08
CA ASN A 41 -15.94 21.77 7.74
C ASN A 41 -15.03 22.60 6.84
N LEU A 42 -13.94 21.99 6.37
CA LEU A 42 -13.08 22.62 5.39
C LEU A 42 -13.45 22.13 3.98
N ASN A 43 -13.01 22.91 3.00
CA ASN A 43 -13.18 22.56 1.60
C ASN A 43 -12.26 21.37 1.26
N ALA A 44 -12.69 20.44 0.40
CA ALA A 44 -11.93 19.21 0.08
C ALA A 44 -10.51 19.45 -0.44
N LYS A 45 -10.22 20.66 -0.95
CA LYS A 45 -8.88 21.08 -1.37
C LYS A 45 -7.91 21.36 -0.22
N ALA A 46 -8.43 21.67 0.97
CA ALA A 46 -7.66 22.05 2.15
C ALA A 46 -7.44 20.89 3.13
N GLU A 47 -8.36 19.92 3.18
CA GLU A 47 -8.21 18.69 3.99
C GLU A 47 -7.35 17.63 3.32
N GLY A 48 -7.10 17.79 2.01
CA GLY A 48 -6.48 16.75 1.19
C GLY A 48 -7.51 15.70 0.77
N PHE A 49 -7.29 15.08 -0.39
CA PHE A 49 -8.21 14.06 -0.92
C PHE A 49 -8.00 12.67 -0.28
N TYR A 50 -7.19 12.59 0.78
CA TYR A 50 -6.82 11.36 1.49
C TYR A 50 -7.65 11.28 2.77
N GLY A 51 -8.29 10.14 3.05
CA GLY A 51 -9.05 9.95 4.30
C GLY A 51 -10.52 10.38 4.25
N MET A 52 -11.04 10.81 3.09
CA MET A 52 -12.47 11.08 2.90
C MET A 52 -13.22 9.79 2.57
N PHE A 53 -13.97 9.27 3.55
CA PHE A 53 -14.87 8.12 3.38
C PHE A 53 -16.34 8.53 3.12
N ASN A 54 -16.58 9.82 2.85
CA ASN A 54 -17.94 10.37 2.70
C ASN A 54 -18.55 10.02 1.33
N ASP A 55 -17.70 9.88 0.31
CA ASP A 55 -18.09 9.56 -1.07
C ASP A 55 -17.47 8.24 -1.51
N PHE A 56 -18.23 7.44 -2.27
CA PHE A 56 -17.76 6.15 -2.76
C PHE A 56 -16.45 6.28 -3.57
N GLY A 57 -16.36 7.25 -4.48
CA GLY A 57 -15.16 7.46 -5.31
C GLY A 57 -13.93 7.84 -4.49
N ALA A 58 -14.07 8.74 -3.51
CA ALA A 58 -12.97 9.17 -2.64
C ALA A 58 -12.53 8.03 -1.70
N SER A 59 -13.47 7.22 -1.22
CA SER A 59 -13.17 6.06 -0.36
C SER A 59 -12.37 4.99 -1.10
N VAL A 60 -12.76 4.66 -2.34
CA VAL A 60 -12.04 3.69 -3.18
C VAL A 60 -10.65 4.20 -3.54
N PHE A 61 -10.52 5.50 -3.84
CA PHE A 61 -9.21 6.10 -4.11
C PHE A 61 -8.29 6.04 -2.88
N THR A 62 -8.80 6.39 -1.69
CA THR A 62 -8.04 6.29 -0.43
C THR A 62 -7.59 4.85 -0.16
N VAL A 63 -8.47 3.87 -0.40
CA VAL A 63 -8.14 2.44 -0.28
C VAL A 63 -7.07 2.03 -1.28
N TYR A 64 -7.16 2.48 -2.53
CA TYR A 64 -6.17 2.19 -3.56
C TYR A 64 -4.78 2.75 -3.20
N LEU A 65 -4.73 3.96 -2.66
CA LEU A 65 -3.48 4.55 -2.17
C LEU A 65 -2.92 3.76 -0.99
N ALA A 66 -3.76 3.40 -0.02
CA ALA A 66 -3.33 2.55 1.09
C ALA A 66 -2.82 1.17 0.60
N ALA A 67 -3.41 0.64 -0.48
CA ALA A 67 -2.99 -0.61 -1.10
C ALA A 67 -1.63 -0.55 -1.80
N SER A 68 -1.16 0.64 -2.20
CA SER A 68 0.17 0.82 -2.79
C SER A 68 1.32 0.71 -1.78
N GLU A 69 1.04 0.41 -0.50
CA GLU A 69 2.02 0.36 0.60
C GLU A 69 2.75 1.71 0.84
N GLU A 70 2.31 2.78 0.20
CA GLU A 70 2.82 4.14 0.31
C GLU A 70 1.83 5.02 1.09
N GLY A 71 2.27 5.58 2.22
CA GLY A 71 1.45 6.52 3.00
C GLY A 71 0.24 5.92 3.74
N TRP A 72 0.01 4.61 3.66
CA TRP A 72 -1.09 3.92 4.37
C TRP A 72 -1.02 4.05 5.88
N VAL A 73 0.19 4.16 6.44
CA VAL A 73 0.43 4.29 7.89
C VAL A 73 -0.18 5.59 8.42
N TYR A 74 -0.10 6.70 7.67
CA TYR A 74 -0.70 7.97 8.06
C TYR A 74 -2.23 7.88 8.08
N VAL A 75 -2.81 7.28 7.04
CA VAL A 75 -4.27 7.05 6.96
C VAL A 75 -4.74 6.11 8.08
N LEU A 76 -3.95 5.08 8.42
CA LEU A 76 -4.24 4.20 9.54
C LEU A 76 -4.27 4.98 10.87
N TYR A 77 -3.27 5.81 11.14
CA TYR A 77 -3.24 6.59 12.38
C TYR A 77 -4.42 7.57 12.47
N ASP A 78 -4.76 8.26 11.38
CA ASP A 78 -5.94 9.14 11.34
C ASP A 78 -7.25 8.37 11.59
N CYS A 79 -7.35 7.14 11.09
CA CYS A 79 -8.49 6.26 11.32
C CYS A 79 -8.53 5.73 12.77
N MET A 80 -7.38 5.38 13.36
CA MET A 80 -7.27 4.92 14.74
C MET A 80 -7.62 6.01 15.75
N ASP A 81 -7.33 7.27 15.43
CA ASP A 81 -7.69 8.41 16.27
C ASP A 81 -9.19 8.76 16.16
N SER A 82 -9.81 8.48 15.01
CA SER A 82 -11.22 8.82 14.76
C SER A 82 -12.21 7.71 15.14
N LEU A 83 -11.81 6.44 14.97
CA LEU A 83 -12.63 5.23 15.15
C LEU A 83 -12.03 4.29 16.20
N PRO A 84 -12.76 3.25 16.65
CA PRO A 84 -12.21 2.23 17.52
C PRO A 84 -10.94 1.59 16.93
N SER A 85 -9.82 1.71 17.66
CA SER A 85 -8.49 1.29 17.22
C SER A 85 -8.42 -0.15 16.70
N HIS A 86 -9.13 -1.08 17.34
CA HIS A 86 -9.17 -2.49 16.95
C HIS A 86 -9.82 -2.72 15.57
N LEU A 87 -10.88 -1.99 15.22
CA LEU A 87 -11.55 -2.12 13.94
C LEU A 87 -10.69 -1.59 12.81
N ALA A 88 -10.09 -0.40 13.01
CA ALA A 88 -9.17 0.19 12.05
C ALA A 88 -7.99 -0.76 11.77
N PHE A 89 -7.37 -1.29 12.83
CA PHE A 89 -6.25 -2.21 12.70
C PHE A 89 -6.60 -3.49 11.93
N ILE A 90 -7.72 -4.14 12.27
CA ILE A 90 -8.17 -5.37 11.58
C ILE A 90 -8.49 -5.07 10.11
N TYR A 91 -9.14 -3.94 9.81
CA TYR A 91 -9.46 -3.55 8.44
C TYR A 91 -8.21 -3.38 7.59
N PHE A 92 -7.24 -2.57 8.03
CA PHE A 92 -6.03 -2.32 7.24
C PHE A 92 -5.13 -3.56 7.14
N LEU A 93 -5.02 -4.38 8.19
CA LEU A 93 -4.27 -5.64 8.12
C LEU A 93 -4.88 -6.63 7.14
N THR A 94 -6.20 -6.84 7.20
CA THR A 94 -6.86 -7.77 6.28
C THR A 94 -6.83 -7.27 4.84
N LEU A 95 -6.89 -5.95 4.64
CA LEU A 95 -6.74 -5.30 3.34
C LEU A 95 -5.35 -5.54 2.76
N ILE A 96 -4.29 -5.20 3.49
CA ILE A 96 -2.90 -5.41 3.06
C ILE A 96 -2.63 -6.90 2.84
N PHE A 97 -3.11 -7.76 3.74
CA PHE A 97 -2.97 -9.21 3.60
C PHE A 97 -3.68 -9.73 2.35
N PHE A 98 -4.92 -9.31 2.09
CA PHE A 98 -5.69 -9.74 0.91
C PHE A 98 -5.08 -9.23 -0.40
N LEU A 99 -4.55 -8.00 -0.42
CA LEU A 99 -3.86 -7.43 -1.57
C LEU A 99 -2.51 -8.10 -1.81
N ALA A 100 -1.69 -8.28 -0.77
CA ALA A 100 -0.43 -9.01 -0.87
C ALA A 100 -0.67 -10.48 -1.26
N TRP A 101 -1.71 -11.11 -0.73
CA TRP A 101 -2.04 -12.48 -1.06
C TRP A 101 -2.62 -12.63 -2.47
N LEU A 102 -3.48 -11.72 -2.94
CA LEU A 102 -4.02 -11.81 -4.31
C LEU A 102 -3.04 -11.34 -5.38
N VAL A 103 -2.41 -10.18 -5.21
CA VAL A 103 -1.61 -9.53 -6.26
C VAL A 103 -0.21 -10.16 -6.33
N LYS A 104 0.41 -10.40 -5.18
CA LYS A 104 1.79 -10.90 -5.11
C LYS A 104 1.84 -12.40 -5.45
N VAL A 105 0.90 -13.22 -4.95
CA VAL A 105 0.83 -14.66 -5.26
C VAL A 105 0.28 -14.93 -6.66
N ASN A 106 -0.82 -14.28 -7.09
CA ASN A 106 -1.45 -14.67 -8.35
C ASN A 106 -0.89 -13.98 -9.59
N VAL A 107 -0.35 -12.76 -9.46
CA VAL A 107 0.06 -11.97 -10.64
C VAL A 107 1.57 -11.92 -10.76
N LEU A 108 2.27 -11.43 -9.74
CA LEU A 108 3.72 -11.24 -9.84
C LEU A 108 4.49 -12.56 -9.76
N GLU A 109 4.20 -13.45 -8.79
CA GLU A 109 4.87 -14.75 -8.73
C GLU A 109 4.57 -15.60 -9.97
N ASN A 110 3.30 -15.73 -10.36
CA ASN A 110 2.95 -16.54 -11.54
C ASN A 110 3.52 -15.98 -12.84
N VAL A 111 3.45 -14.66 -13.09
CA VAL A 111 3.99 -14.06 -14.32
C VAL A 111 5.52 -14.07 -14.30
N PHE A 112 6.16 -13.77 -13.17
CA PHE A 112 7.62 -13.78 -13.06
C PHE A 112 8.19 -15.20 -13.22
N ILE A 113 7.58 -16.19 -12.56
CA ILE A 113 7.96 -17.60 -12.70
C ILE A 113 7.73 -18.08 -14.15
N ALA A 114 6.62 -17.68 -14.79
CA ALA A 114 6.36 -18.02 -16.19
C ALA A 114 7.44 -17.46 -17.14
N VAL A 115 7.77 -16.16 -17.03
CA VAL A 115 8.79 -15.51 -17.86
C VAL A 115 10.18 -16.15 -17.66
N ILE A 116 10.56 -16.44 -16.41
CA ILE A 116 11.83 -17.15 -16.13
C ILE A 116 11.82 -18.55 -16.75
N THR A 117 10.71 -19.27 -16.66
CA THR A 117 10.61 -20.63 -17.21
C THR A 117 10.69 -20.61 -18.75
N GLU A 118 10.05 -19.65 -19.40
CA GLU A 118 10.12 -19.46 -20.86
C GLU A 118 11.54 -19.11 -21.31
N THR A 119 12.17 -18.12 -20.69
CA THR A 119 13.57 -17.74 -21.02
C THR A 119 14.54 -18.89 -20.81
N PHE A 120 14.38 -19.70 -19.75
CA PHE A 120 15.23 -20.85 -19.51
C PHE A 120 15.00 -21.98 -20.53
N ALA A 121 13.75 -22.18 -20.98
CA ALA A 121 13.42 -23.13 -22.03
C ALA A 121 14.07 -22.73 -23.37
N GLU A 122 14.03 -21.44 -23.73
CA GLU A 122 14.69 -20.92 -24.94
C GLU A 122 16.21 -21.11 -24.89
N ILE A 123 16.85 -20.82 -23.76
CA ILE A 123 18.29 -21.01 -23.57
C ILE A 123 18.68 -22.49 -23.76
N ARG A 124 17.88 -23.43 -23.24
CA ARG A 124 18.13 -24.87 -23.39
C ARG A 124 18.04 -25.32 -24.85
N VAL A 125 17.06 -24.82 -25.61
CA VAL A 125 16.90 -25.13 -27.04
C VAL A 125 18.10 -24.60 -27.84
N GLN A 126 18.50 -23.35 -27.60
CA GLN A 126 19.68 -22.74 -28.23
C GLN A 126 20.95 -23.55 -28.01
N PHE A 127 21.18 -24.02 -26.77
CA PHE A 127 22.34 -24.85 -26.45
C PHE A 127 22.33 -26.17 -27.24
N SER A 128 21.20 -26.86 -27.35
CA SER A 128 21.09 -28.11 -28.10
C SER A 128 21.42 -27.94 -29.58
N GLU A 129 20.94 -26.86 -30.21
CA GLU A 129 21.25 -26.57 -31.62
C GLU A 129 22.73 -26.26 -31.85
N MET A 130 23.39 -25.59 -30.90
CA MET A 130 24.82 -25.30 -30.99
C MET A 130 25.67 -26.58 -31.01
N TRP A 131 25.33 -27.58 -30.19
CA TRP A 131 26.05 -28.85 -30.18
C TRP A 131 25.82 -29.65 -31.47
N GLN A 132 24.58 -29.73 -31.97
CA GLN A 132 24.30 -30.40 -33.25
C GLN A 132 24.99 -29.73 -34.45
N LYS A 133 25.07 -28.39 -34.49
CA LYS A 133 25.84 -27.69 -35.54
C LYS A 133 27.34 -27.99 -35.46
N LYS A 134 27.89 -28.21 -34.25
CA LYS A 134 29.30 -28.53 -34.05
C LYS A 134 29.65 -29.94 -34.54
N ASP A 135 28.78 -30.91 -34.29
CA ASP A 135 28.98 -32.29 -34.74
C ASP A 135 28.87 -32.42 -36.27
N MET A 136 27.92 -31.68 -36.86
CA MET A 136 27.70 -31.70 -38.30
C MET A 136 28.78 -30.94 -39.10
N THR A 137 29.41 -29.92 -38.49
CA THR A 137 30.57 -29.21 -39.10
C THR A 137 31.88 -29.98 -38.95
N SER A 138 32.07 -30.71 -37.85
CA SER A 138 33.22 -31.60 -37.66
C SER A 138 33.18 -32.79 -38.64
N SER A 139 32.02 -33.43 -38.80
CA SER A 139 31.85 -34.56 -39.74
C SER A 139 32.02 -34.15 -41.22
N LYS A 140 31.58 -32.93 -41.60
CA LYS A 140 31.78 -32.40 -42.97
C LYS A 140 33.24 -32.08 -43.27
N LYS A 141 34.00 -31.54 -42.30
CA LYS A 141 35.45 -31.28 -42.47
C LYS A 141 36.24 -32.57 -42.65
N THR A 142 35.93 -33.62 -41.91
CA THR A 142 36.62 -34.92 -42.05
C THR A 142 36.30 -35.62 -43.37
N LYS A 143 35.08 -35.49 -43.91
CA LYS A 143 34.72 -36.05 -45.22
C LYS A 143 35.35 -35.31 -46.42
N MET A 144 35.66 -34.02 -46.30
CA MET A 144 36.34 -33.27 -47.38
C MET A 144 37.87 -33.39 -47.37
N ALA A 145 38.48 -33.76 -46.25
CA ALA A 145 39.93 -33.95 -46.15
C ALA A 145 40.41 -35.37 -46.54
N GLY A 146 39.48 -36.29 -46.82
CA GLY A 146 39.75 -37.69 -47.16
C GLY A 146 39.52 -38.06 -48.62
N VAL A 147 39.42 -37.07 -49.53
CA VAL A 147 39.37 -37.26 -50.99
C VAL A 147 40.64 -36.71 -51.61
#